data_AF-A0A2V6JS56-F1
#
_entry.id   AF-A0A2V6JS56-F1
#
_cell.length_a   1.000
_cell.length_b   1.000
_cell.length_c   1.000
_cell.angle_alpha   90.00
_cell.angle_beta   90.00
_cell.angle_gamma   90.00
#
_symmetry.space_group_name_H-M   'P 1'
#
loop_
_entity.id
_entity.type
_entity.pdbx_description
1 polymer ?
#
loop_
_entity_poly.entity_id
_entity_poly.type
_entity_poly.pdbx_seq_one_letter_code
_entity_poly.pdbx_strand_id
1 'polypeptide(L)' 'MGHTDLIELASKARTFAYAPYSKFAVGAAVVTKSGKVL' A
#
# COMPACT_ATOMS: atom_id res chain seq x y z
N MET A 1 -15.23 1.71 1.67
CA MET A 1 -14.00 1.09 1.16
C MET A 1 -13.90 -0.28 1.80
N GLY A 2 -13.91 -1.33 0.98
CA GLY A 2 -13.80 -2.69 1.46
C GLY A 2 -12.35 -3.05 1.80
N HIS A 3 -12.17 -4.15 2.53
CA HIS A 3 -10.83 -4.69 2.79
C HIS A 3 -10.08 -5.01 1.49
N THR A 4 -10.78 -5.52 0.48
CA THR A 4 -10.21 -5.83 -0.84
C THR A 4 -9.62 -4.60 -1.52
N ASP A 5 -10.33 -3.46 -1.50
CA ASP A 5 -9.85 -2.21 -2.10
C ASP A 5 -8.54 -1.73 -1.45
N LEU A 6 -8.42 -1.87 -0.13
CA LEU A 6 -7.22 -1.49 0.62
C LEU A 6 -6.04 -2.43 0.34
N ILE A 7 -6.31 -3.73 0.17
CA ILE A 7 -5.28 -4.71 -0.18
C ILE A 7 -4.75 -4.46 -1.60
N GLU A 8 -5.62 -4.10 -2.55
CA GLU A 8 -5.20 -3.72 -3.90
C GLU A 8 -4.35 -2.45 -3.89
N LEU A 9 -4.73 -1.45 -3.10
CA LEU A 9 -3.95 -0.22 -2.98
C LEU A 9 -2.59 -0.47 -2.31
N ALA A 10 -2.53 -1.29 -1.26
CA ALA A 10 -1.26 -1.69 -0.65
C ALA A 10 -0.37 -2.47 -1.65
N SER A 11 -0.98 -3.31 -2.49
CA SER A 11 -0.28 -4.05 -3.55
C SER A 11 0.27 -3.12 -4.64
N LYS A 12 -0.47 -2.06 -5.00
CA LYS A 12 0.03 -1.00 -5.89
C LYS A 12 1.13 -0.19 -5.22
N ALA A 13 0.99 0.19 -3.96
CA ALA A 13 2.00 0.92 -3.20
C ALA A 13 3.34 0.17 -3.15
N ARG A 14 3.30 -1.16 -3.09
CA ARG A 14 4.48 -2.03 -3.11
C ARG A 14 5.38 -1.81 -4.32
N THR A 15 4.85 -1.44 -5.48
CA THR A 15 5.67 -1.24 -6.70
C THR A 15 6.56 -0.01 -6.62
N PHE A 16 6.25 0.93 -5.73
CA PHE A 16 7.05 2.12 -5.47
C PHE A 16 8.15 1.91 -4.43
N ALA A 17 8.23 0.72 -3.83
CA ALA A 17 9.23 0.43 -2.81
C ALA A 17 10.64 0.40 -3.41
N TYR A 18 11.52 1.27 -2.91
CA TYR A 18 12.95 1.23 -3.24
C TYR A 18 13.68 0.29 -2.28
N ALA A 19 13.91 -0.95 -2.72
CA ALA A 19 14.52 -2.01 -1.91
C ALA A 19 15.70 -2.71 -2.63
N PRO A 20 16.76 -1.99 -3.02
CA PRO A 20 17.86 -2.56 -3.83
C PRO A 20 18.68 -3.61 -3.06
N TYR A 21 18.79 -3.49 -1.74
CA TYR A 21 19.61 -4.36 -0.92
C TYR A 21 18.84 -5.62 -0.48
N SER A 22 17.70 -5.44 0.18
CA SER A 22 16.89 -6.57 0.69
C SER A 22 16.16 -7.32 -0.41
N LYS A 23 15.91 -6.68 -1.57
CA LYS A 23 15.09 -7.19 -2.68
C LYS A 23 13.65 -7.55 -2.25
N PHE A 24 13.23 -7.10 -1.08
CA PHE A 24 11.93 -7.39 -0.51
C PHE A 24 11.09 -6.12 -0.48
N ALA A 25 10.30 -5.92 -1.53
CA ALA A 25 9.39 -4.78 -1.67
C ALA A 25 8.14 -4.97 -0.80
N VAL A 26 7.78 -3.93 -0.03
CA VAL A 26 6.60 -3.90 0.84
C VAL A 26 5.76 -2.67 0.50
N GLY A 27 4.43 -2.80 0.57
CA GLY A 27 3.49 -1.71 0.37
C GLY A 27 2.40 -1.75 1.42
N ALA A 28 1.85 -0.58 1.73
CA ALA A 28 0.77 -0.39 2.69
C ALA A 28 -0.22 0.63 2.13
N ALA A 29 -1.47 0.57 2.60
CA ALA A 29 -2.48 1.58 2.34
C ALA A 29 -3.21 1.88 3.65
N VAL A 30 -3.36 3.16 3.98
CA VAL A 30 -4.00 3.60 5.23
C VAL A 30 -5.18 4.50 4.92
N VAL A 31 -6.36 4.13 5.40
CA VAL A 31 -7.57 4.96 5.28
C VAL A 31 -7.79 5.79 6.55
N THR A 32 -7.95 7.09 6.35
CA THR A 32 -8.28 8.04 7.42
C THR A 32 -9.78 8.03 7.73
N LYS A 33 -10.17 8.62 8.86
CA LYS A 33 -11.60 8.76 9.23
C LYS A 33 -12.42 9.56 8.21
N SER A 34 -11.79 10.46 7.45
CA SER A 34 -12.44 11.23 6.37
C SER A 34 -12.50 10.49 5.04
N GLY A 35 -12.00 9.25 4.96
CA GLY A 35 -12.02 8.42 3.76
C GLY A 35 -10.87 8.67 2.78
N LYS A 36 -9.93 9.59 3.10
CA LYS A 36 -8.70 9.75 2.33
C LYS A 36 -7.78 8.56 2.55
N VAL A 37 -7.21 8.02 1.47
CA VAL A 37 -6.19 6.96 1.50
C VAL A 37 -4.80 7.56 1.32
N LEU A 38 -3.84 7.05 2.10
CA LEU A 38 -2.41 7.33 2.04
C LEU A 38 -1.64 6.07 1.61
#